data_AF-A0A9P1G2D0-F1
#
_entry.id   AF-A0A9P1G2D0-F1
#
_cell.length_a   1.000
_cell.length_b   1.000
_cell.length_c   1.000
_cell.angle_alpha   90.00
_cell.angle_beta   90.00
_cell.angle_gamma   90.00
#
_symmetry.space_group_name_H-M   'P 1'
#
loop_
_entity.id
_entity.type
_entity.pdbx_description
1 polymer ?
#
loop_
_entity_poly.entity_id
_entity_poly.type
_entity_poly.pdbx_seq_one_letter_code
_entity_poly.pdbx_strand_id
1 'polypeptide(L)'
;MIFGLLLLQSAASIYAVYSPHDLLKQGSFTSYSTYTRLGGSLVQACWIFMGQLLFAWFYVYSLYSSYSDIGNAEYLFWFAGFVSVQMTMFFARGDSQLGHTWNVNQAIYVFSNVYRLSFLIDGDDEENSFVVGKSAWLLRSIFGFVVNLVLRDFVGYSVPILLMNFHNPIDCVIYSVAVNFIVTLDDTPTQLYKVRERQHEGYSDYRLRVETKEGIIDEEPP
;
A
#
# COMPACT_ATOMS: atom_id res chain seq x y z
N MET A 1 -23.69 13.30 -4.14
CA MET A 1 -24.15 12.43 -3.04
C MET A 1 -23.30 11.16 -2.92
N ILE A 2 -23.18 10.35 -3.97
CA ILE A 2 -22.41 9.08 -3.97
C ILE A 2 -20.95 9.29 -3.52
N PHE A 3 -20.25 10.30 -4.05
CA PHE A 3 -18.87 10.61 -3.67
C PHE A 3 -18.70 10.92 -2.18
N GLY A 4 -19.69 11.59 -1.57
CA GLY A 4 -19.68 11.88 -0.13
C GLY A 4 -19.88 10.63 0.73
N LEU A 5 -20.73 9.70 0.29
CA LEU A 5 -20.92 8.42 0.97
C LEU A 5 -19.66 7.54 0.89
N LEU A 6 -18.97 7.55 -0.26
CA LEU A 6 -17.69 6.85 -0.42
C LEU A 6 -16.62 7.41 0.52
N LEU A 7 -16.47 8.74 0.60
CA LEU A 7 -15.52 9.36 1.52
C LEU A 7 -15.85 9.05 2.98
N LEU A 8 -17.13 9.11 3.36
CA LEU A 8 -17.56 8.77 4.72
C LEU A 8 -17.28 7.30 5.04
N GLN A 9 -17.54 6.40 4.09
CA GLN A 9 -17.27 4.98 4.24
C GLN A 9 -15.77 4.69 4.35
N SER A 10 -14.93 5.27 3.49
CA SER A 10 -13.48 5.14 3.62
C SER A 10 -12.98 5.72 4.95
N ALA A 11 -13.53 6.85 5.41
CA ALA A 11 -13.22 7.38 6.74
C ALA A 11 -13.65 6.42 7.87
N ALA A 12 -14.82 5.81 7.76
CA ALA A 12 -15.31 4.82 8.71
C ALA A 12 -14.47 3.54 8.70
N SER A 13 -14.02 3.09 7.52
CA SER A 13 -13.12 1.95 7.36
C SER A 13 -11.75 2.26 7.98
N ILE A 14 -11.19 3.45 7.75
CA ILE A 14 -9.95 3.92 8.39
C ILE A 14 -10.13 3.91 9.91
N TYR A 15 -11.26 4.44 10.40
CA TYR A 15 -11.56 4.48 11.83
C TYR A 15 -11.74 3.09 12.44
N ALA A 16 -12.47 2.18 11.77
CA ALA A 16 -12.69 0.82 12.23
C ALA A 16 -11.39 0.00 12.27
N VAL A 17 -10.45 0.29 11.36
CA VAL A 17 -9.11 -0.32 11.31
C VAL A 17 -8.12 0.42 12.21
N TYR A 18 -8.54 1.48 12.90
CA TYR A 18 -7.73 2.20 13.87
C TYR A 18 -7.55 1.38 15.15
N SER A 19 -6.61 0.45 15.12
CA SER A 19 -6.05 -0.21 16.30
C SER A 19 -4.59 0.19 16.43
N PRO A 20 -4.13 0.67 17.60
CA PRO A 20 -2.74 1.06 17.78
C PRO A 20 -1.81 -0.13 17.54
N HIS A 21 -1.05 -0.08 16.45
CA HIS A 21 -0.05 -1.09 16.10
C HIS A 21 1.31 -0.63 16.60
N ASP A 22 1.78 -1.26 17.67
CA ASP A 22 3.15 -1.09 18.15
C ASP A 22 4.03 -2.17 17.51
N LEU A 23 4.64 -1.85 16.36
CA LEU A 23 5.43 -2.83 15.60
C LEU A 23 6.63 -3.35 16.39
N LEU A 24 7.17 -2.56 17.32
CA LEU A 24 8.25 -3.02 18.20
C LEU A 24 7.76 -4.12 19.16
N LYS A 25 6.53 -4.03 19.66
CA LYS A 25 5.94 -5.08 20.50
C LYS A 25 5.59 -6.33 19.70
N GLN A 26 5.17 -6.16 18.44
CA GLN A 26 4.90 -7.29 17.55
C GLN A 26 6.19 -7.98 17.08
N GLY A 27 7.29 -7.24 16.96
CA GLY A 27 8.61 -7.75 16.57
C GLY A 27 8.74 -8.08 15.08
N SER A 28 7.64 -8.13 14.34
CA SER A 28 7.63 -8.33 12.89
C SER A 28 6.42 -7.70 12.24
N PHE A 29 6.51 -7.46 10.93
CA PHE A 29 5.36 -7.13 10.10
C PHE A 29 5.48 -7.80 8.74
N THR A 30 4.35 -8.07 8.12
CA THR A 30 4.28 -8.70 6.79
C THR A 30 4.01 -7.64 5.72
N SER A 31 4.79 -7.67 4.64
CA SER A 31 4.57 -6.87 3.43
C SER A 31 3.79 -7.69 2.41
N TYR A 32 2.74 -7.09 1.87
CA TYR A 32 1.86 -7.71 0.88
C TYR A 32 1.91 -7.01 -0.48
N SER A 33 2.23 -5.71 -0.49
CA SER A 33 2.33 -4.93 -1.73
C SER A 33 3.73 -4.43 -2.00
N THR A 34 3.95 -4.04 -3.26
CA THR A 34 5.16 -3.32 -3.69
C THR A 34 5.39 -2.06 -2.86
N TYR A 35 4.31 -1.42 -2.40
CA TYR A 35 4.38 -0.21 -1.58
C TYR A 35 4.80 -0.49 -0.13
N THR A 36 4.47 -1.65 0.44
CA THR A 36 4.99 -2.04 1.77
C THR A 36 6.41 -2.64 1.72
N ARG A 37 6.92 -2.96 0.52
CA ARG A 37 8.22 -3.62 0.36
C ARG A 37 9.38 -2.65 0.57
N LEU A 38 10.01 -2.73 1.74
CA LEU A 38 11.05 -1.81 2.18
C LEU A 38 12.36 -1.90 1.36
N GLY A 39 12.74 -3.11 0.95
CA GLY A 39 13.95 -3.36 0.15
C GLY A 39 13.76 -3.23 -1.37
N GLY A 40 12.53 -2.97 -1.84
CA GLY A 40 12.24 -2.89 -3.27
C GLY A 40 12.74 -1.60 -3.93
N SER A 41 12.90 -1.60 -5.25
CA SER A 41 13.25 -0.38 -5.99
C SER A 41 12.10 0.64 -5.96
N LEU A 42 12.40 1.88 -5.55
CA LEU A 42 11.40 2.96 -5.58
C LEU A 42 10.94 3.27 -7.02
N VAL A 43 11.84 3.14 -8.00
CA VAL A 43 11.52 3.36 -9.42
C VAL A 43 10.46 2.37 -9.90
N GLN A 44 10.55 1.10 -9.49
CA GLN A 44 9.54 0.10 -9.79
C GLN A 44 8.18 0.47 -9.18
N ALA A 45 8.16 0.90 -7.91
CA ALA A 45 6.93 1.35 -7.26
C ALA A 45 6.30 2.54 -8.02
N CYS A 46 7.10 3.49 -8.51
CA CYS A 46 6.60 4.60 -9.33
C CYS A 46 5.97 4.11 -10.65
N TRP A 47 6.60 3.16 -11.35
CA TRP A 47 6.05 2.62 -12.61
C TRP A 47 4.74 1.87 -12.39
N ILE A 48 4.65 1.04 -11.35
CA ILE A 48 3.42 0.34 -11.00
C ILE A 48 2.32 1.34 -10.65
N PHE A 49 2.64 2.35 -9.83
CA PHE A 49 1.71 3.42 -9.47
C PHE A 49 1.16 4.16 -10.70
N MET A 50 2.03 4.54 -11.64
CA MET A 50 1.62 5.18 -12.89
C MET A 50 0.75 4.27 -13.75
N GLY A 51 1.07 2.98 -13.83
CA GLY A 51 0.26 1.99 -14.54
C GLY A 51 -1.15 1.85 -13.93
N GLN A 52 -1.25 1.74 -12.60
CA GLN A 52 -2.52 1.67 -11.90
C GLN A 52 -3.35 2.94 -12.07
N LEU A 53 -2.73 4.13 -12.00
CA LEU A 53 -3.42 5.39 -12.25
C LEU A 53 -3.95 5.49 -13.69
N LEU A 54 -3.19 5.00 -14.67
CA LEU A 54 -3.62 5.01 -16.07
C LEU A 54 -4.82 4.08 -16.30
N PHE A 55 -4.78 2.86 -15.76
CA PHE A 55 -5.92 1.94 -15.86
C PHE A 55 -7.14 2.42 -15.08
N ALA A 56 -6.93 3.01 -13.90
CA ALA A 56 -7.97 3.67 -13.14
C ALA A 56 -8.64 4.79 -13.93
N TRP A 57 -7.85 5.60 -14.65
CA TRP A 57 -8.36 6.64 -15.52
C TRP A 57 -9.23 6.07 -16.63
N PHE A 58 -8.78 5.02 -17.34
CA PHE A 58 -9.59 4.35 -18.36
C PHE A 58 -10.86 3.72 -17.79
N TYR A 59 -10.79 3.17 -16.58
CA TYR A 59 -11.95 2.66 -15.87
C TYR A 59 -12.97 3.77 -15.56
N VAL A 60 -12.54 4.91 -15.02
CA VAL A 60 -13.40 6.07 -14.75
C VAL A 60 -14.02 6.61 -16.02
N TYR A 61 -13.23 6.72 -17.10
CA TYR A 61 -13.73 7.12 -18.41
C TYR A 61 -14.82 6.17 -18.93
N SER A 62 -14.60 4.86 -18.79
CA SER A 62 -15.58 3.84 -19.18
C SER A 62 -16.87 3.99 -18.38
N LEU A 63 -16.76 4.20 -17.07
CA LEU A 63 -17.91 4.43 -16.20
C LEU A 63 -18.68 5.69 -16.56
N TYR A 64 -17.98 6.77 -16.90
CA TYR A 64 -18.60 8.02 -17.37
C TYR A 64 -19.36 7.82 -18.68
N SER A 65 -18.75 7.11 -19.64
CA SER A 65 -19.40 6.78 -20.91
C SER A 65 -20.65 5.93 -20.68
N SER A 66 -20.56 4.92 -19.82
CA SER A 66 -21.67 4.04 -19.47
C SER A 66 -22.82 4.78 -18.77
N TYR A 67 -22.52 5.82 -17.97
CA TYR A 67 -23.54 6.63 -17.30
C TYR A 67 -24.47 7.37 -18.29
N SER A 68 -24.03 7.61 -19.53
CA SER A 68 -24.85 8.27 -20.54
C SER A 68 -25.99 7.38 -21.09
N ASP A 69 -25.91 6.06 -20.91
CA ASP A 69 -26.85 5.07 -21.48
C ASP A 69 -27.68 4.33 -20.42
N ILE A 70 -27.93 4.97 -19.27
CA ILE A 70 -28.68 4.38 -18.14
C ILE A 70 -30.10 3.92 -18.54
N GLY A 71 -30.65 4.44 -19.64
CA GLY A 71 -31.96 4.03 -20.15
C GLY A 71 -32.05 2.54 -20.51
N ASN A 72 -30.91 1.90 -20.77
CA ASN A 72 -30.81 0.49 -21.16
C ASN A 72 -30.14 -0.38 -20.09
N ALA A 73 -30.22 0.00 -18.82
CA ALA A 73 -29.56 -0.71 -17.73
C ALA A 73 -30.13 -2.13 -17.50
N GLU A 74 -29.27 -3.13 -17.58
CA GLU A 74 -29.58 -4.53 -17.33
C GLU A 74 -29.31 -4.89 -15.86
N TYR A 75 -30.36 -4.83 -15.03
CA TYR A 75 -30.25 -5.08 -13.58
C TYR A 75 -29.77 -6.50 -13.22
N LEU A 76 -29.89 -7.45 -14.15
CA LEU A 76 -29.35 -8.80 -13.96
C LEU A 76 -27.82 -8.76 -13.84
N PHE A 77 -27.13 -7.99 -14.70
CA PHE A 77 -25.68 -7.86 -14.63
C PHE A 77 -25.24 -6.99 -13.45
N TRP A 78 -26.04 -5.99 -13.08
CA TRP A 78 -25.81 -5.25 -11.83
C TRP A 78 -25.81 -6.19 -10.63
N PHE A 79 -26.83 -7.04 -10.50
CA PHE A 79 -26.95 -7.97 -9.38
C PHE A 79 -25.85 -9.03 -9.41
N ALA A 80 -25.54 -9.57 -10.59
CA ALA A 80 -24.42 -10.49 -10.77
C ALA A 80 -23.11 -9.84 -10.30
N GLY A 81 -22.81 -8.62 -10.75
CA GLY A 81 -21.62 -7.87 -10.32
C GLY A 81 -21.58 -7.57 -8.83
N PHE A 82 -22.72 -7.23 -8.23
CA PHE A 82 -22.84 -7.03 -6.79
C PHE A 82 -22.50 -8.31 -6.01
N VAL A 83 -23.09 -9.44 -6.38
CA VAL A 83 -22.87 -10.71 -5.66
C VAL A 83 -21.47 -11.27 -5.95
N SER A 84 -21.10 -11.40 -7.23
CA SER A 84 -19.91 -12.14 -7.68
C SER A 84 -18.61 -11.32 -7.58
N VAL A 85 -18.68 -10.00 -7.74
CA VAL A 85 -17.48 -9.17 -7.63
C VAL A 85 -17.46 -8.49 -6.27
N GLN A 86 -18.47 -7.67 -5.96
CA GLN A 86 -18.40 -6.88 -4.74
C GLN A 86 -18.45 -7.76 -3.47
N MET A 87 -19.38 -8.70 -3.36
CA MET A 87 -19.51 -9.50 -2.14
C MET A 87 -18.51 -10.64 -2.05
N THR A 88 -18.28 -11.39 -3.13
CA THR A 88 -17.38 -12.56 -3.08
C THR A 88 -15.92 -12.25 -3.40
N MET A 89 -15.64 -11.30 -4.29
CA MET A 89 -14.27 -11.01 -4.69
C MET A 89 -13.62 -9.97 -3.78
N PHE A 90 -14.40 -8.93 -3.44
CA PHE A 90 -13.89 -7.80 -2.68
C PHE A 90 -14.13 -7.95 -1.18
N PHE A 91 -15.32 -8.39 -0.76
CA PHE A 91 -15.69 -8.47 0.66
C PHE A 91 -15.66 -9.87 1.28
N ALA A 92 -15.22 -10.92 0.58
CA ALA A 92 -14.97 -12.20 1.23
C ALA A 92 -13.88 -12.04 2.29
N ARG A 93 -14.30 -11.99 3.57
CA ARG A 93 -13.46 -11.80 4.75
C ARG A 93 -12.68 -13.08 5.05
N GLY A 94 -11.44 -13.14 4.59
CA GLY A 94 -10.47 -14.17 4.98
C GLY A 94 -9.14 -13.93 4.27
N ASP A 95 -9.18 -14.02 2.95
CA ASP A 95 -8.12 -13.63 2.01
C ASP A 95 -8.82 -12.93 0.83
N SER A 96 -9.07 -11.63 0.96
CA SER A 96 -9.71 -10.89 -0.13
C SER A 96 -8.82 -10.98 -1.37
N GLN A 97 -9.41 -11.32 -2.53
CA GLN A 97 -8.66 -11.34 -3.79
C GLN A 97 -8.15 -9.94 -4.17
N LEU A 98 -8.64 -8.89 -3.51
CA LEU A 98 -8.13 -7.53 -3.58
C LEU A 98 -6.77 -7.31 -2.88
N GLY A 99 -6.20 -8.35 -2.29
CA GLY A 99 -5.04 -8.23 -1.41
C GLY A 99 -5.39 -7.61 -0.06
N HIS A 100 -4.36 -7.36 0.75
CA HIS A 100 -4.56 -6.85 2.10
C HIS A 100 -4.93 -5.35 2.12
N THR A 101 -5.81 -4.97 3.04
CA THR A 101 -6.12 -3.56 3.31
C THR A 101 -4.87 -2.81 3.72
N TRP A 102 -4.65 -1.61 3.16
CA TRP A 102 -3.47 -0.81 3.49
C TRP A 102 -3.50 -0.42 4.97
N ASN A 103 -2.51 -0.87 5.75
CA ASN A 103 -2.44 -0.57 7.18
C ASN A 103 -1.84 0.83 7.39
N VAL A 104 -2.71 1.83 7.44
CA VAL A 104 -2.33 3.24 7.66
C VAL A 104 -1.56 3.42 8.97
N ASN A 105 -1.92 2.66 10.03
CA ASN A 105 -1.26 2.78 11.34
C ASN A 105 0.18 2.30 11.28
N GLN A 106 0.41 1.17 10.61
CA GLN A 106 1.75 0.67 10.34
C GLN A 106 2.57 1.68 9.53
N ALA A 107 1.97 2.30 8.50
CA ALA A 107 2.62 3.33 7.70
C ALA A 107 3.06 4.53 8.55
N ILE A 108 2.15 5.06 9.39
CA ILE A 108 2.42 6.17 10.31
C ILE A 108 3.46 5.80 11.36
N TYR A 109 3.38 4.59 11.92
CA TYR A 109 4.31 4.12 12.95
C TYR A 109 5.74 4.03 12.39
N VAL A 110 5.91 3.37 11.25
CA VAL A 110 7.22 3.27 10.58
C VAL A 110 7.73 4.65 10.23
N PHE A 111 6.88 5.54 9.70
CA PHE A 111 7.29 6.90 9.34
C PHE A 111 7.78 7.71 10.56
N SER A 112 7.09 7.59 11.68
CA SER A 112 7.41 8.31 12.93
C SER A 112 8.69 7.78 13.58
N ASN A 113 8.96 6.47 13.45
CA ASN A 113 10.08 5.81 14.09
C ASN A 113 11.21 5.40 13.13
N VAL A 114 11.18 5.84 11.87
CA VAL A 114 12.06 5.31 10.80
C VAL A 114 13.56 5.36 11.13
N TYR A 115 14.01 6.36 11.90
CA TYR A 115 15.41 6.50 12.30
C TYR A 115 15.85 5.54 13.43
N ARG A 116 14.87 5.06 14.22
CA ARG A 116 15.07 4.14 15.34
C ARG A 116 14.87 2.68 14.97
N LEU A 117 14.36 2.40 13.78
CA LEU A 117 14.04 1.04 13.34
C LEU A 117 15.12 0.54 12.38
N SER A 118 15.55 -0.71 12.60
CA SER A 118 16.22 -1.51 11.58
C SER A 118 15.32 -2.67 11.18
N PHE A 119 15.40 -3.03 9.90
CA PHE A 119 14.57 -4.07 9.32
C PHE A 119 15.47 -5.21 8.85
N LEU A 120 15.01 -6.44 9.09
CA LEU A 120 15.66 -7.67 8.65
C LEU A 120 14.61 -8.52 7.93
N ILE A 121 14.97 -9.08 6.78
CA ILE A 121 14.08 -10.00 6.05
C ILE A 121 14.09 -11.35 6.77
N ASP A 122 12.92 -11.95 6.98
CA ASP A 122 12.87 -13.26 7.60
C ASP A 122 13.60 -14.30 6.74
N GLY A 123 14.57 -15.00 7.34
CA GLY A 123 15.45 -15.95 6.66
C GLY A 123 16.84 -15.39 6.31
N ASP A 124 17.05 -14.08 6.37
CA ASP A 124 18.38 -13.47 6.14
C ASP A 124 19.21 -13.38 7.43
N ASP A 125 20.54 -13.34 7.27
CA ASP A 125 21.50 -13.15 8.37
C ASP A 125 21.35 -11.77 9.02
N GLU A 126 21.63 -11.67 10.33
CA GLU A 126 21.45 -10.43 11.10
C GLU A 126 22.29 -9.25 10.58
N GLU A 127 23.44 -9.55 9.96
CA GLU A 127 24.32 -8.57 9.34
C GLU A 127 23.66 -7.84 8.15
N ASN A 128 22.63 -8.44 7.53
CA ASN A 128 21.88 -7.86 6.42
C ASN A 128 20.74 -6.94 6.87
N SER A 129 20.75 -6.49 8.13
CA SER A 129 19.78 -5.48 8.57
C SER A 129 19.99 -4.17 7.83
N PHE A 130 18.89 -3.54 7.40
CA PHE A 130 18.95 -2.29 6.65
C PHE A 130 18.02 -1.23 7.24
N VAL A 131 18.32 0.03 6.90
CA VAL A 131 17.55 1.19 7.32
C VAL A 131 16.89 1.81 6.08
N VAL A 132 15.66 2.26 6.25
CA VAL A 132 14.87 2.82 5.15
C VAL A 132 14.92 4.35 5.20
N GLY A 133 15.10 4.99 4.05
CA GLY A 133 15.03 6.44 3.95
C GLY A 133 13.61 6.96 4.20
N LYS A 134 13.49 8.02 5.02
CA LYS A 134 12.20 8.62 5.39
C LYS A 134 11.37 9.08 4.18
N SER A 135 12.02 9.71 3.19
CA SER A 135 11.37 10.19 1.96
C SER A 135 10.84 9.03 1.10
N ALA A 136 11.65 7.97 0.97
CA ALA A 136 11.29 6.79 0.20
C ALA A 136 10.13 6.02 0.84
N TRP A 137 10.08 5.96 2.18
CA TRP A 137 8.94 5.39 2.91
C TRP A 137 7.68 6.26 2.79
N LEU A 138 7.83 7.59 2.90
CA LEU A 138 6.71 8.52 2.77
C LEU A 138 6.04 8.40 1.39
N LEU A 139 6.83 8.41 0.31
CA LEU A 139 6.30 8.26 -1.05
C LEU A 139 5.56 6.94 -1.24
N ARG A 140 6.16 5.83 -0.80
CA ARG A 140 5.50 4.52 -0.83
C ARG A 140 4.20 4.50 -0.03
N SER A 141 4.19 5.16 1.13
CA SER A 141 3.00 5.25 1.97
C SER A 141 1.88 6.03 1.30
N ILE A 142 2.22 7.10 0.59
CA ILE A 142 1.25 7.88 -0.20
C ILE A 142 0.72 7.04 -1.36
N PHE A 143 1.57 6.34 -2.11
CA PHE A 143 1.13 5.49 -3.22
C PHE A 143 0.23 4.36 -2.75
N GLY A 144 0.62 3.63 -1.70
CA GLY A 144 -0.19 2.58 -1.09
C GLY A 144 -1.51 3.10 -0.55
N PHE A 145 -1.54 4.28 0.07
CA PHE A 145 -2.80 4.91 0.49
C PHE A 145 -3.71 5.23 -0.70
N VAL A 146 -3.19 5.88 -1.75
CA VAL A 146 -3.98 6.28 -2.91
C VAL A 146 -4.52 5.07 -3.67
N VAL A 147 -3.66 4.10 -3.98
CA VAL A 147 -4.07 2.93 -4.78
C VAL A 147 -4.89 1.97 -3.91
N ASN A 148 -4.30 1.52 -2.81
CA ASN A 148 -4.85 0.39 -2.08
C ASN A 148 -5.97 0.85 -1.15
N LEU A 149 -6.08 2.11 -0.75
CA LEU A 149 -7.26 2.54 0.00
C LEU A 149 -8.28 3.21 -0.92
N VAL A 150 -7.92 4.32 -1.54
CA VAL A 150 -8.90 5.17 -2.23
C VAL A 150 -9.36 4.56 -3.55
N LEU A 151 -8.41 4.21 -4.43
CA LEU A 151 -8.73 3.70 -5.76
C LEU A 151 -9.40 2.32 -5.69
N ARG A 152 -8.86 1.42 -4.88
CA ARG A 152 -9.43 0.08 -4.67
C ARG A 152 -10.87 0.15 -4.16
N ASP A 153 -11.16 0.96 -3.13
CA ASP A 153 -12.52 1.13 -2.63
C ASP A 153 -13.42 1.72 -3.73
N PHE A 154 -12.96 2.77 -4.40
CA PHE A 154 -13.72 3.41 -5.48
C PHE A 154 -14.14 2.41 -6.56
N VAL A 155 -13.17 1.68 -7.12
CA VAL A 155 -13.40 0.61 -8.09
C VAL A 155 -14.32 -0.46 -7.49
N GLY A 156 -14.07 -0.84 -6.23
CA GLY A 156 -14.86 -1.75 -5.43
C GLY A 156 -16.37 -1.51 -5.49
N TYR A 157 -16.76 -0.27 -5.25
CA TYR A 157 -18.16 0.14 -5.21
C TYR A 157 -18.75 0.46 -6.58
N SER A 158 -17.92 0.81 -7.55
CA SER A 158 -18.39 1.24 -8.86
C SER A 158 -18.50 0.11 -9.88
N VAL A 159 -17.92 -1.07 -9.62
CA VAL A 159 -18.00 -2.23 -10.53
C VAL A 159 -19.42 -2.63 -10.89
N PRO A 160 -20.36 -2.84 -9.93
CA PRO A 160 -21.73 -3.23 -10.29
C PRO A 160 -22.40 -2.21 -11.22
N ILE A 161 -22.09 -0.92 -11.03
CA ILE A 161 -22.59 0.18 -11.88
C ILE A 161 -21.99 0.11 -13.28
N LEU A 162 -20.71 -0.24 -13.41
CA LEU A 162 -20.11 -0.46 -14.72
C LEU A 162 -20.77 -1.66 -15.42
N LEU A 163 -20.91 -2.78 -14.71
CA LEU A 163 -21.38 -4.05 -15.27
C LEU A 163 -22.84 -4.02 -15.75
N MET A 164 -23.68 -3.16 -15.17
CA MET A 164 -25.11 -3.05 -15.55
C MET A 164 -25.33 -2.56 -16.99
N ASN A 165 -24.30 -1.99 -17.63
CA ASN A 165 -24.40 -1.44 -18.99
C ASN A 165 -23.97 -2.43 -20.07
N PHE A 166 -23.62 -3.66 -19.71
CA PHE A 166 -23.32 -4.70 -20.69
C PHE A 166 -24.59 -5.42 -21.12
N HIS A 167 -24.63 -5.84 -22.39
CA HIS A 167 -25.69 -6.70 -22.91
C HIS A 167 -25.19 -8.13 -23.13
N ASN A 168 -23.88 -8.31 -23.36
CA ASN A 168 -23.30 -9.64 -23.51
C ASN A 168 -22.74 -10.14 -22.18
N PRO A 169 -23.09 -11.38 -21.76
CA PRO A 169 -22.59 -11.95 -20.51
C PRO A 169 -21.07 -12.16 -20.51
N ILE A 170 -20.46 -12.37 -21.67
CA ILE A 170 -19.00 -12.54 -21.78
C ILE A 170 -18.25 -11.25 -21.43
N ASP A 171 -18.80 -10.09 -21.79
CA ASP A 171 -18.21 -8.79 -21.46
C ASP A 171 -18.20 -8.61 -19.94
N CYS A 172 -19.28 -8.98 -19.25
CA CYS A 172 -19.34 -8.94 -17.80
C CYS A 172 -18.18 -9.72 -17.14
N VAL A 173 -17.85 -10.91 -17.66
CA VAL A 173 -16.72 -11.72 -17.13
C VAL A 173 -15.38 -11.06 -17.43
N ILE A 174 -15.15 -10.63 -18.68
CA ILE A 174 -13.90 -9.98 -19.10
C ILE A 174 -13.62 -8.73 -18.26
N TYR A 175 -14.63 -7.86 -18.09
CA TYR A 175 -14.48 -6.64 -17.31
C TYR A 175 -14.31 -6.92 -15.81
N SER A 176 -14.94 -7.95 -15.26
CA SER A 176 -14.71 -8.35 -13.86
C SER A 176 -13.25 -8.76 -13.62
N VAL A 177 -12.67 -9.54 -14.54
CA VAL A 177 -11.25 -9.94 -14.48
C VAL A 177 -10.33 -8.74 -14.69
N ALA A 178 -10.64 -7.87 -15.65
CA ALA A 178 -9.86 -6.67 -15.91
C ALA A 178 -9.82 -5.76 -14.68
N VAL A 179 -10.96 -5.58 -14.00
CA VAL A 179 -11.03 -4.78 -12.79
C VAL A 179 -10.17 -5.38 -11.67
N ASN A 180 -10.23 -6.70 -11.46
CA ASN A 180 -9.35 -7.35 -10.50
C ASN A 180 -7.88 -7.06 -10.76
N PHE A 181 -7.49 -7.18 -12.02
CA PHE A 181 -6.11 -6.94 -12.41
C PHE A 181 -5.63 -5.52 -12.06
N ILE A 182 -6.50 -4.51 -12.17
CA ILE A 182 -6.16 -3.12 -11.79
C ILE A 182 -5.83 -3.03 -10.30
N VAL A 183 -6.67 -3.64 -9.46
CA VAL A 183 -6.58 -3.54 -8.00
C VAL A 183 -5.54 -4.47 -7.37
N THR A 184 -5.05 -5.47 -8.12
CA THR A 184 -3.99 -6.40 -7.66
C THR A 184 -2.65 -6.18 -8.37
N LEU A 185 -2.50 -5.12 -9.19
CA LEU A 185 -1.27 -4.91 -9.98
C LEU A 185 -0.03 -4.70 -9.10
N ASP A 186 -0.20 -4.18 -7.89
CA ASP A 186 0.87 -3.94 -6.92
C ASP A 186 1.13 -5.11 -5.98
N ASP A 187 0.35 -6.19 -6.08
CA ASP A 187 0.54 -7.39 -5.26
C ASP A 187 1.91 -8.01 -5.52
N THR A 188 2.57 -8.37 -4.43
CA THR A 188 3.88 -9.00 -4.47
C THR A 188 3.88 -10.23 -3.59
N PRO A 189 4.80 -11.18 -3.81
CA PRO A 189 4.98 -12.29 -2.88
C PRO A 189 5.15 -11.76 -1.45
N THR A 190 4.41 -12.37 -0.53
CA THR A 190 4.40 -12.01 0.89
C THR A 190 5.82 -12.07 1.45
N GLN A 191 6.27 -10.97 2.06
CA GLN A 191 7.60 -10.87 2.64
C GLN A 191 7.51 -10.45 4.10
N LEU A 192 8.01 -11.28 5.01
CA LEU A 192 8.03 -11.00 6.44
C LEU A 192 9.28 -10.19 6.80
N TYR A 193 9.10 -9.09 7.51
CA TYR A 193 10.16 -8.24 8.03
C TYR A 193 10.18 -8.32 9.56
N LYS A 194 11.33 -8.68 10.13
CA LYS A 194 11.61 -8.52 11.56
C LYS A 194 12.00 -7.08 11.84
N VAL A 195 11.38 -6.49 12.86
CA VAL A 195 11.60 -5.11 13.28
C VAL A 195 12.44 -5.13 14.53
N ARG A 196 13.57 -4.42 14.51
CA ARG A 196 14.42 -4.24 15.70
C ARG A 196 14.56 -2.77 16.01
N GLU A 197 14.67 -2.47 17.29
CA GLU A 197 15.14 -1.16 17.71
C GLU A 197 16.63 -1.09 17.38
N ARG A 198 17.00 -0.04 16.64
CA ARG A 198 18.40 0.26 16.34
C ARG A 198 19.07 0.57 17.67
N GLN A 199 19.87 -0.38 18.17
CA GLN A 199 20.72 -0.11 19.31
C GLN A 199 21.65 1.04 18.91
N HIS A 200 21.57 2.13 19.66
CA HIS A 200 22.44 3.30 19.52
C HIS A 200 23.84 2.94 20.04
N GLU A 201 24.42 1.84 19.57
CA GLU A 201 25.83 1.54 19.81
C GLU A 201 26.64 2.57 19.01
N GLY A 202 27.13 3.60 19.70
CA GLY A 202 28.31 4.33 19.24
C GLY A 202 28.14 5.78 18.74
N TYR A 203 26.98 6.44 18.81
CA TYR A 203 26.96 7.89 18.51
C TYR A 203 27.70 8.73 19.58
N SER A 204 27.94 8.17 20.76
CA SER A 204 28.78 8.79 21.80
C SER A 204 30.28 8.64 21.51
N ASP A 205 30.71 7.70 20.67
CA ASP A 205 32.14 7.40 20.46
C ASP A 205 32.70 8.14 19.23
N TYR A 206 31.85 8.48 18.25
CA TYR A 206 32.26 9.32 17.12
C TYR A 206 32.51 10.79 17.52
N ARG A 207 31.89 11.31 18.59
CA ARG A 207 32.22 12.65 19.11
C ARG A 207 33.58 12.64 19.82
N LEU A 208 33.90 11.59 20.57
CA LEU A 208 35.19 11.43 21.24
C LEU A 208 36.34 11.26 20.24
N ARG A 209 36.15 10.55 19.12
CA ARG A 209 37.18 10.40 18.07
C ARG A 209 37.42 11.64 17.21
N VAL A 210 36.45 12.55 17.10
CA VAL A 210 36.66 13.83 16.41
C VAL A 210 37.37 14.83 17.35
N GLU A 211 37.08 14.79 18.65
CA GLU A 211 37.81 15.61 19.65
C GLU A 211 39.25 15.15 19.91
N THR A 212 39.60 13.88 19.70
CA THR A 212 41.00 13.40 19.88
C THR A 212 41.91 13.59 18.66
N LYS A 213 41.38 13.98 17.49
CA LYS A 213 42.19 14.18 16.27
C LYS A 213 42.62 15.63 16.02
N GLU A 214 42.21 16.59 16.85
CA GLU A 214 42.59 18.00 16.72
C GLU A 214 43.58 18.54 17.77
N GLY A 215 44.34 17.67 18.46
CA GLY A 215 45.52 18.19 19.15
C GLY A 215 46.23 17.20 20.06
N ILE A 216 47.35 16.65 19.57
CA ILE A 216 48.68 16.82 20.19
C ILE A 216 49.68 16.79 19.02
N ILE A 217 50.15 17.97 18.61
CA ILE A 217 51.37 18.12 17.80
C ILE A 217 52.49 18.28 18.80
N ASP A 218 53.26 17.23 19.04
CA ASP A 218 54.50 17.30 19.81
C ASP A 218 55.57 17.94 18.91
N GLU A 219 55.81 19.24 19.08
CA GLU A 219 57.03 19.90 18.57
C GLU A 219 58.22 19.51 19.46
N GLU A 220 59.15 18.75 18.88
CA GLU A 220 60.46 18.45 19.47
C GLU A 220 61.35 19.71 19.35
N PRO A 221 61.90 20.26 20.44
CA PRO A 221 62.80 21.39 20.35
C PRO A 221 64.21 20.94 19.94
N PRO A 222 64.97 21.79 19.20
CA PRO A 222 66.31 21.49 18.71
C PRO A 222 67.38 21.40 19.80
#